data_AF-A0A8B3LL14-F1
#
_entry.id   AF-A0A8B3LL14-F1
#
_cell.length_a   1.000
_cell.length_b   1.000
_cell.length_c   1.000
_cell.angle_alpha   90.00
_cell.angle_beta   90.00
_cell.angle_gamma   90.00
#
_symmetry.space_group_name_H-M   'P 1'
#
loop_
_entity.id
_entity.type
_entity.pdbx_description
1 polymer ?
#
loop_
_entity_poly.entity_id
_entity_poly.type
_entity_poly.pdbx_seq_one_letter_code
_entity_poly.pdbx_strand_id
1 'polypeptide(L)'
;MLQTRQDVLGERFHLQRAAFEAQPFPNFGIRKDRLKRLLALTERHEADICTAIDTDFGGRSAHETRLAELFVVRAGIRHALSHVRGWMRERRVVTTMPFLPGRNRLVPQPLGVVGIVSPW
;
A
#
# COMPACT_ATOMS: atom_id res chain seq x y z
N MET A 1 5.17 -19.96 -25.08
CA MET A 1 4.43 -18.73 -24.67
C MET A 1 4.22 -18.62 -23.15
N LEU A 2 4.06 -19.73 -22.41
CA LEU A 2 3.96 -19.70 -20.94
C LEU A 2 5.30 -19.42 -20.22
N GLN A 3 6.42 -19.91 -20.77
CA GLN A 3 7.75 -19.78 -20.17
C GLN A 3 8.24 -18.31 -20.14
N THR A 4 7.98 -17.56 -21.22
CA THR A 4 8.32 -16.14 -21.34
C THR A 4 7.58 -15.25 -20.32
N ARG A 5 6.41 -15.68 -19.82
CA ARG A 5 5.68 -14.95 -18.76
C ARG A 5 6.21 -15.22 -17.36
N GLN A 6 6.79 -16.39 -17.11
CA GLN A 6 7.43 -16.72 -15.83
C GLN A 6 8.71 -15.89 -15.63
N ASP A 7 9.49 -15.69 -16.70
CA ASP A 7 10.72 -14.91 -16.66
C ASP A 7 10.47 -13.43 -16.30
N VAL A 8 9.43 -12.82 -16.87
CA VAL A 8 9.06 -11.41 -16.59
C VAL A 8 8.62 -11.20 -15.15
N LEU A 9 7.84 -12.14 -14.58
CA LEU A 9 7.41 -12.02 -13.18
C LEU A 9 8.61 -12.14 -12.23
N GLY A 10 9.51 -13.09 -12.49
CA GLY A 10 10.75 -13.26 -11.74
C GLY A 10 11.61 -11.99 -11.79
N GLU A 11 11.83 -11.44 -12.98
CA GLU A 11 12.58 -10.20 -13.18
C GLU A 11 11.96 -9.02 -12.39
N ARG A 12 10.65 -8.81 -12.51
CA ARG A 12 9.94 -7.74 -11.79
C ARG A 12 10.08 -7.90 -10.28
N PHE A 13 9.96 -9.12 -9.77
CA PHE A 13 10.14 -9.42 -8.35
C PHE A 13 11.57 -9.11 -7.90
N HIS A 14 12.59 -9.49 -8.68
CA HIS A 14 13.97 -9.16 -8.37
C HIS A 14 14.21 -7.64 -8.32
N LEU A 15 13.65 -6.88 -9.26
CA LEU A 15 13.75 -5.42 -9.25
C LEU A 15 13.06 -4.80 -8.02
N GLN A 16 11.89 -5.31 -7.61
CA GLN A 16 11.21 -4.86 -6.40
C GLN A 16 12.01 -5.19 -5.13
N ARG A 17 12.64 -6.36 -5.07
CA ARG A 17 13.52 -6.75 -3.97
C ARG A 17 14.74 -5.84 -3.88
N ALA A 18 15.42 -5.58 -5.00
CA ALA A 18 16.57 -4.68 -5.04
C ALA A 18 16.18 -3.26 -4.60
N ALA A 19 15.01 -2.76 -5.03
CA ALA A 19 14.50 -1.46 -4.60
C ALA A 19 14.18 -1.41 -3.10
N PHE A 20 13.66 -2.50 -2.51
CA PHE A 20 13.46 -2.61 -1.08
C PHE A 20 14.78 -2.65 -0.31
N GLU A 21 15.75 -3.45 -0.76
CA GLU A 21 17.08 -3.56 -0.12
C GLU A 21 17.84 -2.22 -0.15
N ALA A 22 17.67 -1.42 -1.21
CA ALA A 22 18.22 -0.08 -1.30
C ALA A 22 17.53 0.93 -0.34
N GLN A 23 16.27 0.70 0.01
CA GLN A 23 15.52 1.59 0.91
C GLN A 23 14.52 0.83 1.80
N PRO A 24 15.01 0.05 2.79
CA PRO A 24 14.15 -0.86 3.55
C PRO A 24 13.23 -0.11 4.51
N PHE A 25 13.64 1.06 5.03
CA PHE A 25 12.88 1.85 6.00
C PHE A 25 12.49 3.23 5.44
N PRO A 26 11.54 3.31 4.49
CA PRO A 26 11.10 4.61 3.99
C PRO A 26 10.48 5.43 5.12
N ASN A 27 10.98 6.65 5.27
CA ASN A 27 10.54 7.57 6.31
C ASN A 27 9.09 8.07 6.06
N PHE A 28 8.56 8.82 7.01
CA PHE A 28 7.20 9.35 6.93
C PHE A 28 6.95 10.18 5.68
N GLY A 29 7.89 11.05 5.29
CA GLY A 29 7.75 11.91 4.11
C GLY A 29 7.58 11.11 2.83
N ILE A 30 8.37 10.05 2.66
CA ILE A 30 8.33 9.17 1.49
C ILE A 30 7.02 8.38 1.44
N ARG A 31 6.56 7.83 2.56
CA ARG A 31 5.28 7.11 2.61
C ARG A 31 4.10 8.05 2.34
N LYS A 32 4.13 9.26 2.89
CA LYS A 32 3.13 10.30 2.65
C LYS A 32 3.09 10.71 1.18
N ASP A 33 4.25 10.90 0.55
CA ASP A 33 4.35 11.20 -0.88
C ASP A 33 3.72 10.09 -1.73
N ARG A 34 4.10 8.83 -1.50
CA ARG A 34 3.54 7.67 -2.23
C ARG A 34 2.01 7.58 -2.09
N LEU A 35 1.47 7.78 -0.87
CA LEU A 35 0.02 7.81 -0.64
C LEU A 35 -0.67 8.96 -1.39
N LYS A 36 -0.06 10.16 -1.42
CA LYS A 36 -0.59 11.30 -2.18
C LYS A 36 -0.60 11.03 -3.68
N ARG A 37 0.46 10.43 -4.22
CA ARG A 37 0.54 10.05 -5.63
C ARG A 37 -0.52 9.00 -5.99
N LEU A 38 -0.76 8.04 -5.10
CA LEU A 38 -1.83 7.06 -5.28
C LEU A 38 -3.21 7.74 -5.29
N LEU A 39 -3.48 8.65 -4.35
CA LEU A 39 -4.73 9.42 -4.35
C LEU A 39 -4.91 10.19 -5.67
N ALA A 40 -3.90 10.94 -6.08
CA ALA A 40 -3.92 11.72 -7.31
C ALA A 40 -4.11 10.86 -8.57
N LEU A 41 -3.54 9.64 -8.59
CA LEU A 41 -3.75 8.69 -9.68
C LEU A 41 -5.24 8.28 -9.76
N THR A 42 -5.87 7.95 -8.64
CA THR A 42 -7.30 7.60 -8.64
C THR A 42 -8.19 8.78 -9.05
N GLU A 43 -7.83 10.01 -8.69
CA GLU A 43 -8.58 11.22 -9.04
C GLU A 43 -8.43 11.55 -10.52
N ARG A 44 -7.21 11.45 -11.06
CA ARG A 44 -6.92 11.71 -12.47
C ARG A 44 -7.60 10.72 -13.42
N HIS A 45 -7.64 9.44 -13.04
CA HIS A 45 -8.13 8.36 -13.90
C HIS A 45 -9.54 7.89 -13.54
N GLU A 46 -10.33 8.71 -12.84
CA GLU A 46 -11.69 8.35 -12.43
C GLU A 46 -12.56 7.88 -13.60
N ALA A 47 -12.60 8.65 -14.68
CA ALA A 47 -13.41 8.33 -15.85
C ALA A 47 -12.93 7.03 -16.51
N ASP A 48 -11.62 6.89 -16.71
CA ASP A 48 -11.01 5.70 -17.30
C ASP A 48 -11.34 4.44 -16.49
N ILE A 49 -11.28 4.52 -15.16
CA ILE A 49 -11.60 3.42 -14.24
C ILE A 49 -13.09 3.06 -14.34
N CYS A 50 -14.00 4.05 -14.36
CA CYS A 50 -15.42 3.79 -14.55
C CYS A 50 -15.71 3.10 -15.89
N THR A 51 -15.09 3.55 -16.98
CA THR A 51 -15.28 2.95 -18.30
C THR A 51 -14.73 1.53 -18.38
N ALA A 52 -13.56 1.27 -17.80
CA ALA A 52 -12.99 -0.08 -17.75
C ALA A 52 -13.90 -1.04 -16.98
N ILE A 53 -14.35 -0.66 -15.79
CA ILE A 53 -15.25 -1.49 -14.97
C ILE A 53 -16.59 -1.71 -15.66
N ASP A 54 -17.17 -0.69 -16.28
CA ASP A 54 -18.40 -0.85 -17.06
C ASP A 54 -18.23 -1.87 -18.20
N THR A 55 -17.09 -1.80 -18.90
CA THR A 55 -16.75 -2.72 -19.99
C THR A 55 -16.56 -4.15 -19.50
N ASP A 56 -15.88 -4.34 -18.36
CA ASP A 56 -15.59 -5.66 -17.80
C ASP A 56 -16.86 -6.36 -17.26
N PHE A 57 -17.80 -5.58 -16.71
CA PHE A 57 -19.01 -6.10 -16.04
C PHE A 57 -20.32 -5.92 -16.81
N GLY A 58 -20.27 -5.30 -17.99
CA GLY A 58 -21.39 -5.27 -18.94
C GLY A 58 -22.56 -4.36 -18.54
N GLY A 59 -22.30 -3.12 -18.10
CA GLY A 59 -23.35 -2.12 -17.82
C GLY A 59 -23.36 -1.55 -16.40
N ARG A 60 -22.21 -1.54 -15.70
CA ARG A 60 -22.14 -1.02 -14.33
C ARG A 60 -22.23 0.50 -14.34
N SER A 61 -23.16 1.04 -13.54
CA SER A 61 -23.32 2.49 -13.41
C SER A 61 -22.04 3.16 -12.92
N ALA A 62 -21.66 4.27 -13.56
CA ALA A 62 -20.54 5.08 -13.13
C ALA A 62 -20.72 5.62 -11.70
N HIS A 63 -21.96 5.90 -11.27
CA HIS A 63 -22.23 6.34 -9.90
C HIS A 63 -21.94 5.23 -8.88
N GLU A 64 -22.32 4.00 -9.21
CA GLU A 64 -22.05 2.84 -8.37
C GLU A 64 -20.54 2.59 -8.26
N THR A 65 -19.83 2.60 -9.39
CA THR A 65 -18.36 2.44 -9.41
C THR A 65 -17.66 3.53 -8.59
N ARG A 66 -18.11 4.79 -8.70
CA ARG A 66 -17.56 5.88 -7.88
C ARG A 66 -17.76 5.65 -6.39
N LEU A 67 -18.92 5.14 -5.98
CA LEU A 67 -19.28 4.95 -4.58
C LEU A 67 -18.66 3.68 -3.98
N ALA A 68 -18.72 2.56 -4.69
CA ALA A 68 -18.29 1.26 -4.19
C ALA A 68 -16.77 1.06 -4.32
N GLU A 69 -16.16 1.56 -5.38
CA GLU A 69 -14.74 1.32 -5.67
C GLU A 69 -13.89 2.55 -5.29
N LEU A 70 -14.10 3.66 -6.00
CA LEU A 70 -13.20 4.82 -5.89
C LEU A 70 -13.32 5.52 -4.54
N PHE A 71 -14.54 5.69 -4.02
CA PHE A 71 -14.74 6.32 -2.72
C PHE A 71 -14.09 5.50 -1.60
N VAL A 72 -14.28 4.18 -1.58
CA VAL A 72 -13.70 3.29 -0.57
C VAL A 72 -12.17 3.34 -0.60
N VAL A 73 -11.57 3.24 -1.78
CA VAL A 73 -10.11 3.34 -1.96
C VAL A 73 -9.60 4.71 -1.50
N ARG A 74 -10.21 5.81 -1.95
CA ARG A 74 -9.80 7.18 -1.59
C ARG A 74 -9.97 7.44 -0.09
N ALA A 75 -11.04 6.94 0.52
CA ALA A 75 -11.27 7.03 1.96
C ALA A 75 -10.17 6.28 2.73
N GLY A 76 -9.82 5.07 2.31
CA GLY A 76 -8.71 4.30 2.87
C GLY A 76 -7.37 5.03 2.77
N ILE A 77 -7.07 5.63 1.62
CA ILE A 77 -5.84 6.42 1.42
C ILE A 77 -5.81 7.64 2.34
N ARG A 78 -6.92 8.39 2.44
CA ARG A 78 -7.03 9.56 3.33
C ARG A 78 -6.91 9.17 4.79
N HIS A 79 -7.53 8.06 5.20
CA HIS A 79 -7.36 7.52 6.54
C HIS A 79 -5.89 7.18 6.83
N ALA A 80 -5.21 6.49 5.91
CA ALA A 80 -3.79 6.20 6.04
C ALA A 80 -2.94 7.48 6.13
N LEU A 81 -3.20 8.48 5.29
CA LEU A 81 -2.48 9.76 5.33
C LEU A 81 -2.59 10.46 6.70
N SER A 82 -3.76 10.40 7.34
CA SER A 82 -4.00 10.99 8.66
C SER A 82 -3.29 10.25 9.80
N HIS A 83 -3.05 8.95 9.67
CA HIS A 83 -2.60 8.11 10.80
C HIS A 83 -1.19 7.52 10.63
N VAL A 84 -0.64 7.46 9.42
CA VAL A 84 0.62 6.73 9.13
C VAL A 84 1.80 7.23 9.98
N ARG A 85 1.85 8.52 10.32
CA ARG A 85 2.89 9.05 11.23
C ARG A 85 2.83 8.39 12.61
N GLY A 86 1.64 8.16 13.13
CA GLY A 86 1.42 7.48 14.41
C GLY A 86 1.70 5.99 14.32
N TRP A 87 1.27 5.33 13.24
CA TRP A 87 1.49 3.89 13.04
C TRP A 87 2.97 3.50 12.94
N MET A 88 3.79 4.38 12.36
CA MET A 88 5.24 4.16 12.25
C MET A 88 6.02 4.44 13.53
N ARG A 89 5.40 5.07 14.53
CA ARG A 89 6.11 5.58 15.70
C ARG A 89 6.55 4.41 16.59
N GLU A 90 7.81 4.47 17.04
CA GLU A 90 8.32 3.61 18.10
C GLU A 90 7.51 3.80 19.39
N ARG A 91 7.13 2.70 20.02
CA ARG A 91 6.32 2.69 21.24
C ARG A 91 7.14 2.13 22.40
N ARG A 92 7.13 2.80 23.54
CA ARG A 92 7.72 2.25 24.77
C ARG A 92 6.78 1.17 25.31
N VAL A 93 7.35 0.07 25.79
CA VAL A 93 6.61 -1.02 26.42
C VAL A 93 7.10 -1.16 27.86
N VAL A 94 6.20 -1.54 28.77
CA VAL A 94 6.55 -1.74 30.18
C VAL A 94 7.66 -2.79 30.29
N THR A 95 8.64 -2.48 31.14
CA THR A 95 9.72 -3.41 31.49
C THR A 95 9.40 -3.98 32.86
N THR A 96 9.30 -5.30 32.96
CA THR A 96 9.00 -5.95 34.24
C THR A 96 10.21 -5.91 35.17
N MET A 97 9.96 -5.95 36.48
CA MET A 97 10.98 -5.77 37.53
C MET A 97 12.26 -6.60 37.33
N PRO A 98 12.22 -7.89 36.93
CA PRO A 98 13.43 -8.69 36.75
C PRO A 98 14.39 -8.17 35.67
N PHE A 99 13.89 -7.38 34.71
CA PHE A 99 14.68 -6.86 33.60
C PHE A 99 15.13 -5.41 33.81
N LEU A 100 14.91 -4.84 35.00
CA LEU A 100 15.46 -3.53 35.33
C LEU A 100 16.98 -3.61 35.49
N PRO A 101 17.74 -2.59 35.06
CA PRO A 101 17.32 -1.26 34.56
C PRO A 101 17.08 -1.17 33.03
N GLY A 102 16.83 -2.31 32.37
CA GLY A 102 16.56 -2.37 30.94
C GLY A 102 15.34 -1.56 30.48
N ARG A 103 15.20 -1.39 29.16
CA ARG A 103 14.09 -0.64 28.54
C ARG A 103 13.55 -1.39 27.33
N ASN A 104 12.23 -1.61 27.31
CA ASN A 104 11.55 -2.25 26.18
C ASN A 104 10.95 -1.24 25.20
N ARG A 105 11.07 -1.54 23.91
CA ARG A 105 10.51 -0.74 22.81
C ARG A 105 9.94 -1.64 21.72
N LEU A 106 8.85 -1.20 21.12
CA LEU A 106 8.21 -1.81 19.96
C LEU A 106 8.47 -0.91 18.75
N VAL A 107 9.18 -1.47 17.76
CA VAL A 107 9.59 -0.79 16.54
C VAL A 107 8.87 -1.46 15.36
N PRO A 108 7.87 -0.82 14.73
CA PRO A 108 7.23 -1.35 13.54
C PRO A 108 8.22 -1.40 12.37
N GLN A 109 8.34 -2.56 11.72
CA GLN A 109 9.24 -2.78 10.59
C GLN A 109 8.47 -3.27 9.36
N PRO A 110 8.83 -2.80 8.16
CA PRO A 110 8.27 -3.33 6.92
C PRO A 110 8.78 -4.75 6.67
N LEU A 111 7.92 -5.60 6.10
CA LEU A 111 8.23 -7.00 5.83
C LEU A 111 9.07 -7.21 4.56
N GLY A 112 9.00 -6.29 3.60
CA GLY A 112 9.66 -6.42 2.29
C GLY A 112 8.71 -6.19 1.12
N VAL A 113 8.85 -7.03 0.10
CA VAL A 113 7.97 -7.07 -1.08
C VAL A 113 6.72 -7.89 -0.77
N VAL A 114 5.54 -7.32 -1.02
CA VAL A 114 4.24 -7.95 -0.70
C VAL A 114 3.49 -8.25 -2.01
N GLY A 115 3.02 -9.49 -2.16
CA GLY A 115 2.10 -9.88 -3.23
C GLY A 115 0.66 -9.61 -2.83
N ILE A 116 -0.09 -8.90 -3.68
CA ILE A 116 -1.52 -8.61 -3.49
C ILE A 116 -2.27 -9.29 -4.64
N VAL A 117 -3.17 -10.20 -4.31
CA VAL A 117 -4.05 -10.90 -5.26
C VAL A 117 -5.47 -10.46 -4.98
N SER A 118 -6.14 -9.86 -5.97
CA SER A 118 -7.55 -9.47 -5.90
C SER A 118 -8.40 -10.44 -6.73
N PRO A 119 -9.68 -10.63 -6.36
CA PRO A 119 -10.65 -11.26 -7.26
C PRO A 119 -10.91 -10.35 -8.49
N TRP A 120 -11.70 -10.88 -9.42
CA TRP A 120 -12.27 -10.10 -10.51
C TRP A 120 -13.21 -9.02 -9.96
#